data_AF-A0A3D0S332-F1
#
_entry.id   AF-A0A3D0S332-F1
#
_cell.length_a   1.000
_cell.length_b   1.000
_cell.length_c   1.000
_cell.angle_alpha   90.00
_cell.angle_beta   90.00
_cell.angle_gamma   90.00
#
_symmetry.space_group_name_H-M   'P 1'
#
loop_
_entity.id
_entity.type
_entity.pdbx_description
1 polymer ?
#
loop_
_entity_poly.entity_id
_entity_poly.type
_entity_poly.pdbx_seq_one_letter_code
_entity_poly.pdbx_strand_id
1 'polypeptide(L)'
;VAIAAIVVIDLATHDASITAQIFFVFPVLYAGSQLPRRGAALVTSAAILGVTIVVAAHLPLRDVVTDAGYMAAALIATTVMLVRSEEARAITMAKLAHRAATDSLTGLVTRRAFEKATAIALTSARSEAGTALILVDLDKFK
;
A
#
# COMPACT_ATOMS: atom_id res chain seq x y z
N VAL A 1 13.47 11.54 -5.89
CA VAL A 1 14.94 11.59 -5.69
C VAL A 1 15.63 10.36 -6.26
N ALA A 2 15.33 9.14 -5.78
CA ALA A 2 15.96 7.91 -6.28
C ALA A 2 15.88 7.73 -7.80
N ILE A 3 14.68 7.84 -8.39
CA ILE A 3 14.48 7.71 -9.85
C ILE A 3 15.33 8.73 -10.63
N ALA A 4 15.32 10.00 -10.20
CA ALA A 4 16.10 11.04 -10.86
C ALA A 4 17.61 10.78 -10.77
N ALA A 5 18.09 10.26 -9.64
CA ALA A 5 19.50 9.89 -9.47
C ALA A 5 19.90 8.74 -10.41
N ILE A 6 19.05 7.71 -10.55
CA ILE A 6 19.30 6.61 -11.49
C ILE A 6 19.37 7.14 -12.93
N VAL A 7 18.39 7.94 -13.36
CA VAL A 7 18.39 8.56 -14.70
C VAL A 7 19.66 9.37 -14.95
N VAL A 8 20.09 10.20 -13.98
CA VAL A 8 21.30 11.02 -14.14
C VAL A 8 22.55 10.15 -14.23
N ILE A 9 22.67 9.10 -13.41
CA ILE A 9 23.81 8.19 -13.44
C ILE A 9 23.86 7.46 -14.78
N ASP A 10 22.76 6.85 -15.22
CA ASP A 10 22.70 6.08 -16.47
C ASP A 10 23.04 6.94 -17.69
N LEU A 11 22.54 8.19 -17.72
CA LEU A 11 22.88 9.14 -18.77
C LEU A 11 24.36 9.57 -18.71
N ALA A 12 24.93 9.77 -17.52
CA ALA A 12 26.33 10.14 -17.36
C ALA A 12 27.28 9.00 -17.75
N THR A 13 26.92 7.75 -17.43
CA THR A 13 27.71 6.55 -17.75
C THR A 13 27.47 6.03 -19.17
N HIS A 14 26.51 6.61 -19.90
CA HIS A 14 26.05 6.13 -21.20
C HIS A 14 25.63 4.65 -21.17
N ASP A 15 25.09 4.21 -20.04
CA ASP A 15 24.72 2.82 -19.80
C ASP A 15 23.20 2.66 -19.90
N ALA A 16 22.74 2.27 -21.09
CA ALA A 16 21.35 1.91 -21.32
C ALA A 16 21.10 0.40 -21.18
N SER A 17 22.03 -0.35 -20.59
CA SER A 17 21.89 -1.80 -20.45
C SER A 17 20.70 -2.18 -19.56
N ILE A 18 20.14 -3.37 -19.83
CA ILE A 18 19.09 -3.96 -19.01
C ILE A 18 19.54 -4.10 -17.54
N THR A 19 20.84 -4.29 -17.30
CA THR A 19 21.43 -4.38 -15.96
C THR A 19 21.33 -3.06 -15.20
N ALA A 20 21.57 -1.91 -15.85
CA ALA A 20 21.36 -0.60 -15.23
C ALA A 20 19.87 -0.32 -14.99
N GLN A 21 19.02 -0.69 -15.95
CA GLN A 21 17.57 -0.48 -15.84
C GLN A 21 16.93 -1.26 -14.68
N ILE A 22 17.53 -2.37 -14.21
CA ILE A 22 17.02 -3.13 -13.07
C ILE A 22 16.96 -2.29 -11.79
N PHE A 23 17.77 -1.22 -11.68
CA PHE A 23 17.76 -0.34 -10.50
C PHE A 23 16.45 0.44 -10.35
N PHE A 24 15.66 0.63 -11.43
CA PHE A 24 14.31 1.20 -11.36
C PHE A 24 13.31 0.30 -10.63
N VAL A 25 13.61 -0.99 -10.45
CA VAL A 25 12.77 -1.91 -9.69
C VAL A 25 12.75 -1.54 -8.21
N PHE A 26 13.86 -1.09 -7.62
CA PHE A 26 13.92 -0.81 -6.16
C PHE A 26 12.94 0.30 -5.71
N PRO A 27 12.88 1.49 -6.35
CA PRO A 27 11.88 2.49 -6.01
C PRO A 27 10.45 1.98 -6.17
N VAL A 28 10.19 1.15 -7.20
CA VAL A 28 8.87 0.58 -7.46
C VAL A 28 8.47 -0.46 -6.42
N LEU A 29 9.40 -1.33 -6.00
CA LEU A 29 9.18 -2.28 -4.91
C LEU A 29 8.86 -1.56 -3.61
N TYR A 30 9.64 -0.53 -3.27
CA TYR A 30 9.39 0.28 -2.08
C TYR A 30 8.01 0.95 -2.16
N ALA A 31 7.68 1.55 -3.30
CA ALA A 31 6.41 2.24 -3.46
C ALA A 31 5.20 1.28 -3.43
N GLY A 32 5.31 0.12 -4.08
CA GLY A 32 4.25 -0.90 -4.08
C GLY A 32 4.01 -1.54 -2.71
N SER A 33 5.03 -1.60 -1.86
CA SER A 33 4.93 -2.19 -0.51
C SER A 33 4.54 -1.19 0.57
N GLN A 34 5.00 0.07 0.48
CA GLN A 34 4.86 1.04 1.58
C GLN A 34 3.89 2.18 1.30
N LEU A 35 3.56 2.45 0.03
CA LEU A 35 2.71 3.59 -0.32
C LEU A 35 1.29 3.14 -0.67
N PRO A 36 0.28 4.00 -0.43
CA PRO A 36 -1.06 3.74 -0.92
C PRO A 36 -1.06 3.67 -2.45
N ARG A 37 -2.07 3.02 -3.03
CA ARG A 37 -2.20 2.78 -4.48
C ARG A 37 -1.89 3.98 -5.38
N ARG A 38 -2.28 5.19 -4.97
CA ARG A 38 -1.97 6.43 -5.70
C ARG A 38 -0.46 6.75 -5.70
N GLY A 39 0.21 6.61 -4.56
CA GLY A 39 1.65 6.80 -4.44
C GLY A 39 2.43 5.75 -5.23
N ALA A 40 2.02 4.49 -5.16
CA ALA A 40 2.59 3.41 -5.97
C ALA A 40 2.48 3.71 -7.48
N ALA A 41 1.30 4.10 -7.95
CA ALA A 41 1.09 4.45 -9.35
C ALA A 41 1.98 5.62 -9.81
N LEU A 42 2.09 6.69 -9.01
CA LEU A 42 2.94 7.84 -9.34
C LEU A 42 4.42 7.46 -9.48
N VAL A 43 4.93 6.65 -8.54
CA VAL A 43 6.34 6.21 -8.58
C VAL A 43 6.59 5.30 -9.78
N THR A 44 5.70 4.37 -10.07
CA THR A 44 5.82 3.48 -11.23
C THR A 44 5.75 4.25 -12.54
N SER A 45 4.85 5.23 -12.67
CA SER A 45 4.82 6.11 -13.85
C SER A 45 6.11 6.91 -14.00
N ALA A 46 6.64 7.46 -12.91
CA ALA A 46 7.92 8.17 -12.94
C ALA A 46 9.10 7.25 -13.32
N ALA A 47 9.09 5.99 -12.86
CA ALA A 47 10.12 5.01 -13.19
C ALA A 47 10.06 4.63 -14.68
N ILE A 48 8.86 4.40 -15.23
CA ILE A 48 8.66 4.13 -16.65
C ILE A 48 9.15 5.30 -17.50
N LEU A 49 8.81 6.54 -17.13
CA LEU A 49 9.31 7.73 -17.82
C LEU A 49 10.84 7.81 -17.77
N GLY A 50 11.45 7.52 -16.62
CA GLY A 50 12.90 7.47 -16.46
C GLY A 50 13.56 6.45 -17.38
N VAL A 51 13.07 5.21 -17.40
CA VAL A 51 13.55 4.15 -18.31
C VAL A 51 13.41 4.58 -19.76
N THR A 52 12.25 5.09 -20.17
CA THR A 52 12.02 5.53 -21.55
C THR A 52 12.98 6.64 -21.95
N ILE A 53 13.27 7.60 -21.06
CA ILE A 53 14.23 8.69 -21.33
C ILE A 53 15.65 8.13 -21.53
N VAL A 54 16.12 7.25 -20.63
CA VAL A 54 17.47 6.66 -20.69
C VAL A 54 17.65 5.86 -21.98
N VAL A 55 16.67 5.01 -22.31
CA VAL A 55 16.70 4.13 -23.49
C VAL A 55 16.58 4.95 -24.78
N ALA A 56 15.66 5.91 -24.85
CA ALA A 56 15.49 6.76 -26.03
C ALA A 56 16.70 7.67 -26.33
N ALA A 57 17.51 7.99 -25.32
CA ALA A 57 18.72 8.78 -25.49
C ALA A 57 19.89 7.97 -26.12
N HIS A 58 19.86 6.64 -26.03
CA HIS A 58 21.02 5.79 -26.37
C HIS A 58 20.74 4.73 -27.45
N LEU A 59 19.47 4.40 -27.70
CA LEU A 59 19.09 3.31 -28.60
C LEU A 59 18.24 3.81 -29.79
N PRO A 60 18.32 3.13 -30.95
CA PRO A 60 17.44 3.43 -32.08
C PRO A 60 15.98 3.09 -31.74
N LEU A 61 15.03 3.82 -32.33
CA LEU A 61 13.61 3.82 -31.94
C LEU A 61 12.97 2.42 -31.87
N ARG A 62 13.45 1.47 -32.69
CA ARG A 62 12.95 0.09 -32.71
C ARG A 62 13.25 -0.66 -31.42
N ASP A 63 14.47 -0.50 -30.91
CA ASP A 63 14.93 -1.18 -29.69
C ASP A 63 14.39 -0.49 -28.44
N VAL A 64 14.09 0.82 -28.53
CA VAL A 64 13.43 1.58 -27.46
C VAL A 64 12.07 0.98 -27.12
N VAL A 65 11.27 0.66 -28.15
CA VAL A 65 9.91 0.14 -27.94
C VAL A 65 9.95 -1.24 -27.28
N THR A 66 10.90 -2.09 -27.66
CA THR A 66 11.03 -3.43 -27.08
C THR A 66 11.55 -3.36 -25.64
N ASP A 67 12.66 -2.67 -25.39
CA ASP A 67 13.31 -2.67 -24.07
C ASP A 67 12.49 -1.90 -23.04
N ALA A 68 12.05 -0.68 -23.38
CA ALA A 68 11.18 0.09 -22.48
C ALA A 68 9.82 -0.59 -22.31
N GLY A 69 9.31 -1.27 -23.35
CA GLY A 69 8.07 -2.03 -23.28
C GLY A 69 8.14 -3.19 -22.28
N TYR A 70 9.18 -4.02 -22.37
CA TYR A 70 9.39 -5.14 -21.43
C TYR A 70 9.60 -4.65 -20.00
N MET A 71 10.44 -3.62 -19.81
CA MET A 71 10.70 -3.08 -18.48
C MET A 71 9.45 -2.42 -17.88
N ALA A 72 8.70 -1.64 -18.67
CA ALA A 72 7.44 -1.06 -18.23
C ALA A 72 6.41 -2.13 -17.84
N ALA A 73 6.27 -3.18 -18.65
CA ALA A 73 5.38 -4.30 -18.33
C ALA A 73 5.78 -4.98 -17.02
N ALA A 74 7.08 -5.22 -16.80
CA ALA A 74 7.59 -5.80 -15.56
C ALA A 74 7.29 -4.90 -14.36
N LEU A 75 7.62 -3.61 -14.42
CA LEU A 75 7.36 -2.65 -13.34
C LEU A 75 5.87 -2.53 -13.02
N ILE A 76 5.00 -2.49 -14.04
CA ILE A 76 3.54 -2.47 -13.86
C ILE A 76 3.08 -3.75 -13.17
N ALA A 77 3.49 -4.92 -13.67
CA ALA A 77 3.10 -6.21 -13.11
C ALA A 77 3.52 -6.32 -11.63
N THR A 78 4.76 -5.97 -11.31
CA THR A 78 5.28 -5.94 -9.93
C THR A 78 4.47 -4.99 -9.05
N THR A 79 4.20 -3.77 -9.52
CA THR A 79 3.41 -2.78 -8.77
C THR A 79 2.01 -3.30 -8.48
N VAL A 80 1.33 -3.84 -9.50
CA VAL A 80 -0.03 -4.38 -9.37
C VAL A 80 -0.06 -5.56 -8.40
N MET A 81 0.93 -6.46 -8.49
CA MET A 81 1.03 -7.61 -7.59
C MET A 81 1.20 -7.17 -6.13
N LEU A 82 2.11 -6.24 -5.85
CA LEU A 82 2.36 -5.73 -4.50
C LEU A 82 1.15 -5.01 -3.92
N VAL A 83 0.57 -4.08 -4.68
CA VAL A 83 -0.61 -3.31 -4.23
C VAL A 83 -1.78 -4.25 -3.93
N ARG A 84 -2.03 -5.25 -4.78
CA ARG A 84 -3.10 -6.23 -4.54
C ARG A 84 -2.81 -7.13 -3.34
N SER A 85 -1.55 -7.50 -3.12
CA SER A 85 -1.16 -8.30 -1.96
C SER A 85 -1.43 -7.55 -0.65
N GLU A 86 -1.05 -6.28 -0.59
CA GLU A 86 -1.29 -5.43 0.59
C GLU A 86 -2.79 -5.15 0.80
N GLU A 87 -3.56 -4.88 -0.27
CA GLU A 87 -5.01 -4.73 -0.18
C GLU A 87 -5.68 -6.01 0.37
N ALA A 88 -5.30 -7.18 -0.13
CA ALA A 88 -5.82 -8.47 0.34
C ALA A 88 -5.44 -8.75 1.80
N ARG A 89 -4.22 -8.40 2.20
CA ARG A 89 -3.72 -8.52 3.57
C ARG A 89 -4.51 -7.61 4.52
N ALA A 90 -4.74 -6.36 4.14
CA ALA A 90 -5.51 -5.40 4.91
C ALA A 90 -6.96 -5.87 5.14
N ILE A 91 -7.61 -6.41 4.10
CA ILE A 91 -8.97 -6.97 4.20
C ILE A 91 -8.99 -8.16 5.18
N THR A 92 -7.99 -9.03 5.12
CA THR A 92 -7.90 -10.20 6.00
C THR A 92 -7.69 -9.78 7.45
N MET A 93 -6.78 -8.84 7.70
CA MET A 93 -6.56 -8.27 9.04
C MET A 93 -7.82 -7.57 9.56
N ALA A 94 -8.57 -6.86 8.71
CA ALA A 94 -9.84 -6.25 9.09
C ALA A 94 -10.88 -7.29 9.50
N LYS A 95 -10.98 -8.41 8.78
CA LYS A 95 -11.87 -9.53 9.13
C LYS A 95 -11.47 -10.19 10.46
N LEU A 96 -10.17 -10.37 10.71
CA LEU A 96 -9.66 -10.88 11.98
C LEU A 96 -9.99 -9.92 13.13
N ALA A 97 -9.78 -8.62 12.93
CA ALA A 97 -10.14 -7.59 13.91
C ALA A 97 -11.64 -7.57 14.19
N HIS A 98 -12.48 -7.80 13.18
CA HIS A 98 -13.93 -7.90 13.34
C HIS A 98 -14.34 -9.15 14.13
N ARG A 99 -13.74 -10.32 13.86
CA ARG A 99 -13.99 -11.54 14.64
C ARG A 99 -13.50 -11.43 16.09
N ALA A 100 -12.41 -10.70 16.32
CA ALA A 100 -11.92 -10.40 17.65
C ALA A 100 -12.77 -9.34 18.39
N ALA A 101 -13.80 -8.78 17.74
CA ALA A 101 -14.74 -7.87 18.37
C ALA A 101 -15.78 -8.58 19.24
N THR A 102 -15.85 -9.91 19.19
CA THR A 102 -16.77 -10.74 19.99
C THR A 102 -15.99 -11.68 20.90
N ASP A 103 -16.36 -11.72 22.17
CA ASP A 103 -15.82 -12.64 23.16
C ASP A 103 -16.36 -14.04 22.91
N SER A 104 -15.47 -15.03 22.78
CA SER A 104 -15.86 -16.39 22.40
C SER A 104 -16.58 -17.16 23.51
N LEU A 105 -16.44 -16.74 24.78
CA LEU A 105 -17.07 -17.40 25.92
C LEU A 105 -18.53 -16.95 26.10
N THR A 106 -18.80 -15.67 25.88
CA THR A 106 -20.10 -15.04 26.15
C THR A 106 -20.88 -14.67 24.88
N GLY A 107 -20.22 -14.59 23.72
CA GLY A 107 -20.81 -14.06 22.49
C GLY A 107 -21.04 -12.54 22.51
N LEU A 108 -20.69 -11.86 23.61
CA LEU A 108 -20.83 -10.41 23.75
C LEU A 108 -19.68 -9.68 23.05
N VAL A 109 -19.82 -8.37 22.88
CA VAL A 109 -18.73 -7.55 22.33
C VAL A 109 -17.53 -7.53 23.29
N THR A 110 -16.32 -7.58 22.74
CA THR A 110 -15.11 -7.42 23.55
C THR A 110 -15.02 -6.00 24.10
N ARG A 111 -14.31 -5.85 25.22
CA ARG A 111 -14.07 -4.55 25.86
C ARG A 111 -13.58 -3.48 24.87
N ARG A 112 -12.65 -3.84 23.97
CA ARG A 112 -12.11 -2.90 22.97
C ARG A 112 -13.15 -2.46 21.94
N ALA A 113 -14.04 -3.37 21.52
CA ALA A 113 -15.13 -3.05 20.61
C ALA A 113 -16.18 -2.16 21.30
N PHE A 114 -16.48 -2.45 22.57
CA PHE A 114 -17.34 -1.65 23.42
C PHE A 114 -16.81 -0.21 23.57
N GLU A 115 -15.55 -0.03 23.99
CA GLU A 115 -14.92 1.29 24.16
C GLU A 115 -14.96 2.12 22.88
N LYS A 116 -14.71 1.50 21.72
CA LYS A 116 -14.80 2.17 20.41
C LYS A 116 -16.23 2.63 20.10
N ALA A 117 -17.23 1.79 20.37
CA ALA A 117 -18.64 2.13 20.16
C ALA A 117 -19.10 3.24 21.11
N THR A 118 -18.68 3.20 22.38
CA THR A 118 -18.95 4.26 23.38
C THR A 118 -18.35 5.60 22.95
N ALA A 119 -17.11 5.61 22.47
CA ALA A 119 -16.47 6.84 21.96
C ALA A 119 -17.24 7.45 20.78
N ILE A 120 -17.70 6.61 19.84
CA ILE A 120 -18.53 7.05 18.71
C ILE A 120 -19.86 7.61 19.21
N ALA A 121 -20.54 6.90 20.12
CA ALA A 121 -21.82 7.34 20.68
C ALA A 121 -21.72 8.69 21.39
N LEU A 122 -20.68 8.89 22.22
CA LEU A 122 -20.44 10.14 22.94
C LEU A 122 -20.07 11.30 22.01
N THR A 123 -19.33 11.05 20.93
CA THR A 123 -18.95 12.09 19.97
C THR A 123 -20.07 12.44 18.99
N SER A 124 -20.94 11.46 18.69
CA SER A 124 -22.08 11.61 17.77
C SER A 124 -23.33 12.15 18.47
N ALA A 125 -23.31 12.20 19.81
CA ALA A 125 -24.38 12.73 20.65
C ALA A 125 -24.48 14.26 20.56
N ARG A 126 -24.95 14.73 19.39
CA ARG A 126 -25.78 15.93 19.24
C ARG A 126 -27.27 15.61 19.44
N SER A 127 -27.61 14.38 19.83
CA SER A 127 -28.99 13.95 20.05
C SER A 127 -29.50 14.53 21.37
N GLU A 128 -30.71 15.08 21.37
CA GLU A 128 -31.41 15.61 22.55
C GLU A 128 -31.66 14.52 23.63
N ALA A 129 -31.44 13.24 23.29
CA ALA A 129 -31.47 12.12 24.21
C ALA A 129 -30.09 11.87 24.85
N GLY A 130 -30.02 11.86 26.19
CA GLY A 130 -28.80 11.56 26.94
C GLY A 130 -28.29 10.11 26.76
N THR A 131 -26.99 9.90 26.99
CA THR A 131 -26.36 8.56 26.95
C THR A 131 -26.19 8.02 28.38
N ALA A 132 -26.58 6.76 28.62
CA ALA A 132 -26.39 6.08 29.91
C ALA A 132 -25.49 4.84 29.76
N LEU A 133 -24.70 4.55 30.79
CA LEU A 133 -23.81 3.38 30.87
C LEU A 133 -24.20 2.52 32.07
N ILE A 134 -24.41 1.23 31.84
CA ILE A 134 -24.72 0.24 32.88
C ILE A 134 -23.59 -0.79 32.90
N LEU A 135 -23.05 -1.05 34.08
CA LEU A 135 -22.04 -2.08 34.35
C LEU A 135 -22.69 -3.12 35.25
N VAL A 136 -22.63 -4.38 34.85
CA VAL A 136 -23.18 -5.52 35.60
C VAL A 136 -22.02 -6.45 35.92
N ASP A 137 -21.88 -6.78 37.21
CA ASP A 137 -20.90 -7.75 37.70
C ASP A 137 -21.63 -8.99 38.24
N LEU A 138 -21.01 -10.16 38.12
CA LEU A 138 -21.58 -11.42 38.60
C LEU A 138 -21.02 -11.74 39.99
N ASP A 139 -21.87 -11.66 41.01
CA ASP A 139 -21.50 -12.03 42.37
C ASP A 139 -21.14 -13.52 42.47
N LYS A 140 -20.05 -13.81 43.20
CA LYS A 140 -19.53 -15.18 43.48
C LYS A 140 -19.05 -15.95 42.23
N PHE A 141 -18.40 -15.28 41.29
CA PHE A 141 -17.77 -15.91 40.11
C PHE A 141 -16.49 -16.74 40.40
N LYS A 142 -16.23 -17.11 41.67
CA LYS A 142 -15.03 -17.84 42.08
C LYS A 142 -15.37 -19.07 42.91
#